data_AF-A0A7Y6MCF6-F1
#
_entry.id   AF-A0A7Y6MCF6-F1
#
_cell.length_a   1.000
_cell.length_b   1.000
_cell.length_c   1.000
_cell.angle_alpha   90.00
_cell.angle_beta   90.00
_cell.angle_gamma   90.00
#
_symmetry.space_group_name_H-M   'P 1'
#
loop_
_entity.id
_entity.type
_entity.pdbx_description
1 polymer ?
#
loop_
_entity_poly.entity_id
_entity_poly.type
_entity_poly.pdbx_seq_one_letter_code
_entity_poly.pdbx_strand_id
1 'polypeptide(L)'
;MTKRFGWGRLVLLAVALVLAAVWLAPIAWAVATSLKPETETTKLPLEWIGSRVTLDAYSLVLGTGGIVKWAVNSLVTATVVTVMTVLFSAMAAYGFARTSFRGLAGQ
;
A
#
# COMPACT_ATOMS: atom_id res chain seq x y z
N MET A 1 33.67 -2.82 -16.86
CA MET A 1 32.24 -3.19 -17.06
C MET A 1 31.42 -1.93 -17.37
N THR A 2 31.49 -1.41 -18.59
CA THR A 2 30.72 -0.22 -19.02
C THR A 2 29.39 -0.67 -19.59
N LYS A 3 28.32 -0.60 -18.80
CA LYS A 3 26.95 -0.86 -19.27
C LYS A 3 26.63 0.17 -20.36
N ARG A 4 26.64 -0.22 -21.64
CA ARG A 4 26.08 0.60 -22.74
C ARG A 4 24.68 1.02 -22.30
N PHE A 5 24.48 2.31 -22.08
CA PHE A 5 23.18 2.89 -21.83
C PHE A 5 22.41 2.81 -23.15
N GLY A 6 21.85 1.63 -23.43
CA GLY A 6 21.07 1.42 -24.64
C GLY A 6 19.83 2.30 -24.57
N TRP A 7 19.46 2.91 -25.69
CA TRP A 7 18.26 3.74 -25.82
C TRP A 7 17.01 3.05 -25.26
N GLY A 8 16.92 1.72 -25.37
CA GLY A 8 15.86 0.92 -24.76
C GLY A 8 15.79 1.02 -23.23
N ARG A 9 16.92 1.16 -22.53
CA ARG A 9 16.93 1.34 -21.07
C ARG A 9 16.40 2.72 -20.67
N LEU A 10 16.72 3.76 -21.45
CA LEU A 10 16.16 5.11 -21.23
C LEU A 10 14.65 5.11 -21.41
N VAL A 11 14.16 4.48 -22.47
CA VAL A 11 12.72 4.36 -22.74
C VAL A 11 12.02 3.59 -21.61
N LEU A 12 12.57 2.45 -21.18
CA LEU A 12 12.02 1.68 -20.07
C LEU A 12 11.96 2.48 -18.76
N LEU A 13 13.02 3.25 -18.44
CA LEU A 13 13.05 4.09 -17.26
C LEU A 13 12.02 5.24 -17.34
N ALA A 14 11.90 5.88 -18.51
CA ALA A 14 10.92 6.94 -18.73
C ALA A 14 9.48 6.41 -18.58
N VAL A 15 9.18 5.25 -19.18
CA VAL A 15 7.87 4.59 -19.03
C VAL A 15 7.60 4.22 -17.57
N ALA A 16 8.56 3.61 -16.88
CA ALA A 16 8.42 3.28 -15.47
C ALA A 16 8.16 4.51 -14.60
N LEU A 17 8.82 5.64 -14.89
CA LEU A 17 8.65 6.89 -14.15
C LEU A 17 7.28 7.53 -14.41
N VAL A 18 6.79 7.51 -15.65
CA VAL A 18 5.44 7.96 -15.98
C VAL A 18 4.39 7.09 -15.28
N LEU A 19 4.53 5.77 -15.33
CA LEU A 19 3.63 4.86 -14.63
C LEU A 19 3.65 5.11 -13.12
N ALA A 20 4.82 5.28 -12.52
CA ALA A 20 4.94 5.63 -11.10
C ALA A 20 4.22 6.94 -10.78
N ALA A 21 4.38 7.98 -11.60
CA ALA A 21 3.71 9.27 -11.41
C ALA A 21 2.18 9.15 -11.50
N VAL A 22 1.66 8.37 -12.47
CA VAL A 22 0.23 8.10 -12.60
C VAL A 22 -0.31 7.36 -11.39
N TRP A 23 0.43 6.39 -10.85
CA TRP A 23 0.06 5.66 -9.63
C TRP A 23 0.12 6.52 -8.37
N LEU A 24 1.02 7.50 -8.31
CA LEU A 24 1.14 8.44 -7.19
C LEU A 24 0.07 9.54 -7.22
N ALA A 25 -0.48 9.88 -8.39
CA ALA A 25 -1.51 10.91 -8.52
C ALA A 25 -2.72 10.74 -7.58
N PRO A 26 -3.38 9.56 -7.48
CA PRO A 26 -4.49 9.37 -6.54
C PRO A 26 -4.06 9.43 -5.08
N ILE A 27 -2.82 9.01 -4.77
CA ILE A 27 -2.27 9.09 -3.41
C ILE A 27 -2.05 10.57 -3.02
N ALA A 28 -1.46 11.35 -3.93
CA ALA A 28 -1.27 12.79 -3.73
C ALA A 28 -2.61 13.51 -3.55
N TRP A 29 -3.63 13.14 -4.33
CA TRP A 29 -4.98 13.65 -4.16
C TRP A 29 -5.61 13.30 -2.81
N ALA A 30 -5.46 12.05 -2.37
CA ALA A 30 -5.98 11.59 -1.08
C ALA A 30 -5.34 12.35 0.09
N VAL A 31 -4.03 12.56 0.06
CA VAL A 31 -3.30 13.35 1.07
C VAL A 31 -3.75 14.81 1.05
N ALA A 32 -3.88 15.40 -0.15
CA ALA A 32 -4.33 16.78 -0.26
C ALA A 32 -5.77 16.95 0.24
N THR A 33 -6.62 15.95 0.06
CA THR A 33 -8.00 15.96 0.55
C THR A 33 -8.09 15.73 2.06
N SER A 34 -7.24 14.88 2.64
CA SER A 34 -7.22 14.64 4.09
C SER A 34 -6.76 15.84 4.92
N LEU A 35 -6.08 16.80 4.28
CA LEU A 35 -5.60 18.05 4.89
C LEU A 35 -6.56 19.25 4.69
N LYS A 36 -7.67 19.06 3.95
CA LYS A 36 -8.67 20.11 3.73
C LYS A 36 -9.68 20.17 4.87
N PRO A 37 -10.25 21.36 5.16
CA PRO A 37 -11.37 21.47 6.09
C PRO A 37 -12.58 20.69 5.57
N GLU A 38 -13.31 19.99 6.45
CA GLU A 38 -14.49 19.17 6.06
C GLU A 38 -15.55 19.98 5.31
N THR A 39 -15.70 21.27 5.62
CA THR A 39 -16.65 22.18 4.97
C THR A 39 -16.27 22.55 3.53
N GLU A 40 -15.05 22.24 3.09
CA GLU A 40 -14.56 22.53 1.73
C GLU A 40 -14.39 21.27 0.87
N THR A 41 -14.48 20.07 1.46
CA THR A 41 -14.40 18.80 0.73
C THR A 41 -15.56 18.59 -0.25
N THR A 42 -16.71 19.24 -0.02
CA THR A 42 -17.90 19.17 -0.88
C THR A 42 -18.14 20.44 -1.72
N LYS A 43 -17.25 21.44 -1.62
CA LYS A 43 -17.39 22.68 -2.43
C LYS A 43 -16.91 22.43 -3.86
N LEU A 44 -17.66 22.95 -4.84
CA LEU A 44 -17.20 23.13 -6.22
C LEU A 44 -16.67 24.56 -6.36
N PRO A 45 -15.47 24.80 -6.92
CA PRO A 45 -14.61 23.87 -7.66
C PRO A 45 -13.70 22.97 -6.79
N LEU A 46 -13.33 21.81 -7.35
CA LEU A 46 -12.38 20.87 -6.77
C LEU A 46 -10.95 21.43 -6.80
N GLU A 47 -10.54 22.14 -5.75
CA GLU A 47 -9.18 22.67 -5.62
C GLU A 47 -8.22 21.57 -5.16
N TRP A 48 -7.02 21.46 -5.75
CA TRP A 48 -6.01 20.47 -5.31
C TRP A 48 -5.48 20.80 -3.93
N ILE A 49 -5.12 22.06 -3.68
CA ILE A 49 -4.73 22.62 -2.39
C ILE A 49 -5.90 23.51 -1.95
N GLY A 50 -6.63 23.10 -0.91
CA GLY A 50 -7.76 23.89 -0.40
C GLY A 50 -7.28 25.23 0.20
N SER A 51 -8.23 26.08 0.58
CA SER A 51 -7.93 27.45 1.03
C SER A 51 -6.98 27.53 2.25
N ARG A 52 -7.00 26.52 3.12
CA ARG A 52 -6.15 26.38 4.31
C ARG A 52 -5.86 24.91 4.60
N VAL A 53 -4.64 24.63 5.07
CA VAL A 53 -4.27 23.33 5.63
C VAL A 53 -4.76 23.28 7.08
N THR A 54 -5.56 22.27 7.43
CA THR A 54 -6.09 22.06 8.80
C THR A 54 -5.87 20.61 9.24
N LEU A 55 -5.68 20.43 10.54
CA LEU A 55 -5.57 19.12 11.19
C LEU A 55 -6.82 18.78 12.02
N ASP A 56 -7.88 19.59 11.92
CA ASP A 56 -9.09 19.44 12.73
C ASP A 56 -9.78 18.10 12.46
N ALA A 57 -9.80 17.66 11.20
CA ALA A 57 -10.32 16.35 10.80
C ALA A 57 -9.61 15.19 11.53
N TYR A 58 -8.29 15.27 11.69
CA TYR A 58 -7.53 14.26 12.44
C TYR A 58 -7.87 14.31 13.93
N SER A 59 -8.00 15.50 14.52
CA SER A 59 -8.37 15.64 15.92
C SER A 59 -9.77 15.10 16.23
N LEU A 60 -10.73 15.32 15.31
CA LEU A 60 -12.09 14.80 15.40
C LEU A 60 -12.10 13.27 15.31
N VAL A 61 -11.43 12.73 14.28
CA VAL A 61 -11.35 11.29 14.02
C VAL A 61 -10.64 10.54 15.16
N LEU A 62 -9.62 11.14 15.78
CA LEU A 62 -8.91 10.54 16.92
C LEU A 62 -9.66 10.72 18.26
N GLY A 63 -10.38 11.82 18.44
CA GLY A 63 -11.06 12.15 19.70
C GLY A 63 -12.46 11.55 19.84
N THR A 64 -13.21 11.42 18.73
CA THR A 64 -14.60 10.93 18.73
C THR A 64 -14.78 9.66 17.91
N GLY A 65 -13.99 9.47 16.86
CA GLY A 65 -14.02 8.26 16.05
C GLY A 65 -13.33 7.10 16.78
N GLY A 66 -14.01 5.97 16.90
CA GLY A 66 -13.40 4.71 17.35
C GLY A 66 -12.27 4.16 16.44
N ILE A 67 -11.69 5.00 15.59
CA ILE A 67 -10.68 4.69 14.57
C ILE A 67 -9.48 3.95 15.17
N VAL A 68 -9.04 4.35 16.37
CA VAL A 68 -7.89 3.74 17.04
C VAL A 68 -8.21 2.29 17.41
N LYS A 69 -9.42 2.05 17.95
CA LYS A 69 -9.88 0.69 18.27
C LYS A 69 -9.99 -0.16 17.01
N TRP A 70 -10.53 0.39 15.92
CA TRP A 70 -10.63 -0.34 14.66
C TRP A 70 -9.25 -0.63 14.05
N ALA A 71 -8.32 0.32 14.10
CA ALA A 71 -6.95 0.12 13.65
C ALA A 71 -6.24 -0.98 14.47
N VAL A 72 -6.39 -0.97 15.79
CA VAL A 72 -5.84 -2.00 16.68
C VAL A 72 -6.48 -3.37 16.39
N ASN A 73 -7.80 -3.44 16.23
CA ASN A 73 -8.49 -4.69 15.91
C ASN A 73 -8.00 -5.27 14.57
N SER A 74 -7.84 -4.43 13.54
CA SER A 74 -7.30 -4.84 12.24
C SER A 74 -5.85 -5.29 12.35
N LEU A 75 -5.02 -4.58 13.11
CA LEU A 75 -3.62 -4.94 13.33
C LEU A 75 -3.50 -6.30 14.03
N VAL A 76 -4.28 -6.52 15.10
CA VAL A 76 -4.31 -7.79 15.84
C VAL A 76 -4.78 -8.92 14.91
N THR A 77 -5.89 -8.71 14.20
CA THR A 77 -6.44 -9.72 13.29
C THR A 77 -5.46 -10.07 12.19
N ALA A 78 -4.88 -9.07 11.51
CA ALA A 78 -3.89 -9.29 10.45
C ALA A 78 -2.65 -10.03 10.98
N THR A 79 -2.13 -9.64 12.14
CA THR A 79 -0.96 -10.28 12.76
C THR A 79 -1.23 -11.74 13.09
N VAL A 80 -2.36 -12.03 13.75
CA VAL A 80 -2.73 -13.40 14.11
C VAL A 80 -2.88 -14.27 12.87
N VAL A 81 -3.59 -13.78 11.85
CA VAL A 81 -3.75 -14.50 10.58
C VAL A 81 -2.41 -14.76 9.93
N THR A 82 -1.55 -13.75 9.78
CA THR A 82 -0.22 -13.91 9.18
C THR A 82 0.63 -14.94 9.92
N VAL A 83 0.69 -14.89 11.26
CA VAL A 83 1.46 -15.86 12.06
C VAL A 83 0.95 -17.28 11.85
N MET A 84 -0.38 -17.48 11.91
CA MET A 84 -0.97 -18.80 11.70
C MET A 84 -0.71 -19.30 10.27
N THR A 85 -0.89 -18.45 9.26
CA THR A 85 -0.62 -18.80 7.86
C THR A 85 0.84 -19.20 7.66
N VAL A 86 1.79 -18.39 8.15
CA VAL A 86 3.23 -18.69 8.02
C VAL A 86 3.58 -19.99 8.72
N LEU A 87 3.04 -20.23 9.92
CA LEU A 87 3.29 -21.47 10.67
C LEU A 87 2.83 -22.70 9.87
N PHE A 88 1.58 -22.70 9.40
CA PHE A 88 1.05 -23.83 8.65
C PHE A 88 1.70 -24.00 7.27
N SER A 89 1.95 -22.89 6.56
CA SER A 89 2.67 -22.93 5.28
C SER A 89 4.09 -23.46 5.45
N ALA A 90 4.79 -23.07 6.51
CA ALA A 90 6.13 -23.58 6.79
C ALA A 90 6.12 -25.07 7.14
N MET A 91 5.17 -25.54 7.97
CA MET A 91 5.00 -26.96 8.28
C MET A 91 4.69 -27.79 7.03
N ALA A 92 3.78 -27.32 6.18
CA ALA A 92 3.44 -27.99 4.93
C ALA A 92 4.64 -28.01 3.95
N ALA A 93 5.31 -26.87 3.78
CA ALA A 93 6.50 -26.75 2.94
C ALA A 93 7.64 -27.65 3.43
N TYR A 94 7.82 -27.78 4.75
CA TYR A 94 8.80 -28.69 5.33
C TYR A 94 8.47 -30.16 5.03
N GLY A 95 7.19 -30.54 5.14
CA GLY A 95 6.71 -31.85 4.71
C GLY A 95 7.07 -32.14 3.25
N PHE A 96 6.70 -31.24 2.33
CA PHE A 96 7.02 -31.40 0.91
C PHE A 96 8.52 -31.40 0.61
N ALA A 97 9.32 -30.59 1.32
CA ALA A 97 10.75 -30.51 1.13
C ALA A 97 11.48 -31.78 1.60
N ARG A 98 10.96 -32.46 2.63
CA ARG A 98 11.60 -33.64 3.24
C ARG A 98 11.03 -34.97 2.77
N THR A 99 9.84 -35.00 2.19
CA THR A 99 9.30 -36.20 1.54
C THR A 99 9.79 -36.32 0.11
N SER A 100 10.45 -37.43 -0.23
CA SER A 100 10.74 -37.79 -1.63
C SER A 100 9.45 -38.24 -2.32
N PHE A 101 8.66 -37.29 -2.81
CA PHE A 101 7.42 -37.57 -3.54
C PHE A 101 7.74 -38.09 -4.95
N ARG A 102 7.14 -39.23 -5.32
CA ARG A 102 7.12 -39.76 -6.69
C ARG A 102 6.34 -38.79 -7.58
N GLY A 103 7.00 -37.74 -8.06
CA GLY A 103 6.41 -36.66 -8.86
C GLY A 103 7.26 -35.38 -8.93
N LEU A 104 8.25 -35.22 -8.05
CA LEU A 104 9.24 -34.12 -8.11
C LEU A 104 10.42 -34.42 -9.05
N ALA A 105 10.67 -35.71 -9.33
CA ALA A 105 11.57 -36.12 -10.39
C ALA A 105 10.78 -36.18 -11.69
N GLY A 106 10.87 -35.10 -12.49
CA GLY A 106 10.67 -35.23 -13.92
C GLY A 106 11.74 -36.17 -14.48
N GLN A 107 11.42 -37.46 -14.54
CA GLN A 107 11.80 -38.34 -15.62
C GLN A 107 10.58 -38.54 -16.50
#